data_AF-A0A401NUQ6-F1
#
_entry.id   AF-A0A401NUQ6-F1
#
_cell.length_a   1.000
_cell.length_b   1.000
_cell.length_c   1.000
_cell.angle_alpha   90.00
_cell.angle_beta   90.00
_cell.angle_gamma   90.00
#
_symmetry.space_group_name_H-M   'P 1'
#
loop_
_entity.id
_entity.type
_entity.pdbx_description
1 polymer ?
#
loop_
_entity_poly.entity_id
_entity_poly.type
_entity_poly.pdbx_seq_one_letter_code
_entity_poly.pdbx_strand_id
1 'polypeptide(L)'
;MVFTVEAMMPYVQHLKGAHSKNLFLKDKKKKSLWLVTVLYDRQINLNDLAKKLGCGSGNLRFADEGTMLEKLKVGQGCATPFSLFCDKQGDVKFVLDSNFVDGGHERLYFHPMINSATMGIKPVDFLNFVKETGHEPTILNFD
;
A
#
# COMPACT_ATOMS: atom_id res chain seq x y z
N MET A 1 17.13 4.28 -12.52
CA MET A 1 15.99 4.19 -11.58
C MET A 1 15.22 2.93 -11.89
N VAL A 2 14.82 2.19 -10.86
CA VAL A 2 14.03 0.97 -11.01
C VAL A 2 12.59 1.34 -10.69
N PHE A 3 11.67 1.16 -11.64
CA PHE A 3 10.31 1.71 -11.57
C PHE A 3 9.27 0.71 -11.05
N THR A 4 9.65 -0.55 -10.83
CA THR A 4 8.76 -1.61 -10.33
C THR A 4 9.41 -2.35 -9.17
N VAL A 5 8.59 -2.86 -8.24
CA VAL A 5 9.09 -3.63 -7.10
C VAL A 5 9.77 -4.90 -7.59
N GLU A 6 9.22 -5.54 -8.63
CA GLU A 6 9.76 -6.74 -9.26
C GLU A 6 11.19 -6.54 -9.76
N ALA A 7 11.49 -5.40 -10.38
CA ALA A 7 12.83 -5.10 -10.87
C ALA A 7 13.80 -4.72 -9.73
N MET A 8 13.29 -4.35 -8.54
CA MET A 8 14.13 -4.06 -7.37
C MET A 8 14.50 -5.34 -6.61
N MET A 9 13.65 -6.37 -6.62
CA MET A 9 13.83 -7.59 -5.82
C MET A 9 15.23 -8.22 -5.90
N PRO A 10 15.91 -8.32 -7.06
CA PRO A 10 17.26 -8.87 -7.11
C PRO A 10 18.28 -8.15 -6.22
N TYR A 11 18.06 -6.85 -5.97
CA TYR A 11 18.93 -6.00 -5.17
C TYR A 11 18.58 -6.03 -3.68
N VAL A 12 17.33 -6.32 -3.32
CA VAL A 12 16.84 -6.27 -1.93
C VAL A 12 16.52 -7.62 -1.33
N GLN A 13 16.62 -8.71 -2.09
CA GLN A 13 16.36 -10.09 -1.62
C GLN A 13 17.20 -10.52 -0.40
N HIS A 14 18.38 -9.90 -0.21
CA HIS A 14 19.24 -10.17 0.94
C HIS A 14 18.65 -9.61 2.26
N LEU A 15 17.70 -8.68 2.17
CA LEU A 15 16.97 -8.12 3.29
C LEU A 15 15.83 -9.09 3.68
N LYS A 16 16.06 -9.85 4.76
CA LYS A 16 15.09 -10.80 5.31
C LYS A 16 13.89 -10.07 5.92
N GLY A 17 12.70 -10.37 5.42
CA GLY A 17 11.44 -9.76 5.85
C GLY A 17 10.44 -9.66 4.70
N ALA A 18 9.31 -9.01 4.95
CA ALA A 18 8.27 -8.85 3.93
C ALA A 18 8.48 -7.57 3.12
N HIS A 19 8.62 -7.72 1.81
CA HIS A 19 8.65 -6.61 0.86
C HIS A 19 7.26 -6.32 0.33
N SER A 20 6.93 -5.04 0.19
CA SER A 20 5.59 -4.60 -0.17
C SER A 20 5.50 -4.09 -1.60
N LYS A 21 4.28 -4.14 -2.15
CA LYS A 21 3.84 -3.25 -3.22
C LYS A 21 2.55 -2.56 -2.82
N ASN A 22 2.32 -1.41 -3.45
CA ASN A 22 1.25 -0.50 -3.04
C ASN A 22 0.39 -0.14 -4.26
N LEU A 23 -0.92 -0.29 -4.11
CA LEU A 23 -1.90 0.01 -5.14
C LEU A 23 -2.75 1.18 -4.65
N PHE A 24 -2.69 2.32 -5.36
CA PHE A 24 -3.58 3.44 -5.08
C PHE A 24 -4.79 3.39 -6.02
N LEU A 25 -5.95 3.10 -5.44
CA LEU A 25 -7.16 2.72 -6.15
C LEU A 25 -8.30 3.67 -5.83
N LYS A 26 -9.23 3.82 -6.78
CA LYS A 26 -10.45 4.61 -6.62
C LYS A 26 -11.68 3.81 -7.05
N ASP A 27 -12.76 3.98 -6.30
CA ASP A 27 -14.08 3.49 -6.68
C ASP A 27 -14.69 4.40 -7.76
N LYS A 28 -15.11 3.83 -8.89
CA LYS A 28 -15.80 4.54 -9.98
C LYS A 28 -17.10 5.22 -9.53
N LYS A 29 -17.84 4.62 -8.59
CA LYS A 29 -19.18 5.09 -8.19
C LYS A 29 -19.12 6.01 -6.99
N LYS A 30 -18.52 5.53 -5.89
CA LYS A 30 -18.52 6.24 -4.61
C LYS A 30 -17.36 7.24 -4.48
N LYS A 31 -16.44 7.27 -5.45
CA LYS A 31 -15.21 8.09 -5.45
C LYS A 31 -14.30 7.87 -4.23
N SER A 32 -14.54 6.84 -3.43
CA SER A 32 -13.67 6.47 -2.31
C SER A 32 -12.27 6.11 -2.81
N LEU A 33 -11.26 6.56 -2.09
CA LEU A 33 -9.85 6.29 -2.37
C LEU A 33 -9.34 5.23 -1.42
N TRP A 34 -8.49 4.35 -1.94
CA TRP A 34 -7.92 3.23 -1.21
C TRP A 34 -6.42 3.15 -1.47
N LEU A 35 -5.63 3.08 -0.40
CA LEU A 35 -4.25 2.66 -0.49
C LEU A 35 -4.16 1.22 0.00
N VAL A 36 -3.83 0.30 -0.91
CA VAL A 36 -3.79 -1.14 -0.64
C VAL A 36 -2.34 -1.60 -0.66
N THR A 37 -1.85 -2.02 0.51
CA THR A 37 -0.47 -2.49 0.69
C THR A 37 -0.48 -4.00 0.88
N VAL A 38 0.20 -4.71 -0.03
CA VAL A 38 0.25 -6.18 -0.10
C VAL A 38 1.69 -6.64 -0.26
N LEU A 39 1.96 -7.94 -0.05
CA LEU A 39 3.27 -8.51 -0.38
C LEU A 39 3.61 -8.29 -1.86
N TYR A 40 4.89 -8.08 -2.15
CA TYR A 40 5.34 -7.72 -3.49
C TYR A 40 4.95 -8.74 -4.57
N ASP A 41 4.95 -10.04 -4.23
CA ASP A 41 4.64 -11.17 -5.10
C ASP A 41 3.14 -11.50 -5.15
N ARG A 42 2.31 -10.87 -4.29
CA ARG A 42 0.87 -11.11 -4.23
C ARG A 42 0.18 -10.74 -5.54
N GLN A 43 -0.53 -11.67 -6.16
CA GLN A 43 -1.37 -11.37 -7.32
C GLN A 43 -2.73 -10.84 -6.85
N ILE A 44 -3.11 -9.65 -7.30
CA ILE A 44 -4.34 -8.98 -6.87
C ILE A 44 -5.36 -8.95 -8.01
N ASN A 45 -6.48 -9.66 -7.82
CA ASN A 45 -7.65 -9.52 -8.68
C ASN A 45 -8.50 -8.34 -8.21
N LEU A 46 -8.58 -7.28 -9.02
CA LEU A 46 -9.32 -6.06 -8.68
C LEU A 46 -10.83 -6.29 -8.54
N ASN A 47 -11.41 -7.27 -9.23
CA ASN A 47 -12.84 -7.56 -9.10
C ASN A 47 -13.16 -8.18 -7.74
N ASP A 48 -12.32 -9.10 -7.27
CA ASP A 48 -12.51 -9.74 -5.97
C ASP A 48 -12.17 -8.79 -4.83
N LEU A 49 -11.13 -7.97 -5.00
CA LEU A 49 -10.84 -6.88 -4.07
C LEU A 49 -12.01 -5.89 -3.99
N ALA A 50 -12.62 -5.50 -5.12
CA ALA A 50 -13.78 -4.61 -5.12
C ALA A 50 -14.99 -5.19 -4.37
N LYS A 51 -15.17 -6.53 -4.38
CA LYS A 51 -16.19 -7.21 -3.56
C LYS A 51 -15.82 -7.13 -2.08
N LYS A 52 -14.58 -7.47 -1.71
CA LYS A 52 -14.08 -7.40 -0.32
C LYS A 52 -14.20 -5.97 0.26
N LEU A 53 -14.01 -4.94 -0.57
CA LEU A 53 -14.11 -3.53 -0.18
C LEU A 53 -15.53 -2.94 -0.28
N GLY A 54 -16.54 -3.72 -0.71
CA GLY A 54 -17.92 -3.23 -0.84
C GLY A 54 -18.15 -2.18 -1.94
N CYS A 55 -17.24 -2.08 -2.92
CA CYS A 55 -17.36 -1.23 -4.11
C CYS A 55 -18.19 -1.91 -5.22
N GLY A 56 -18.30 -3.24 -5.19
CA GLY A 56 -18.93 -4.03 -6.25
C GLY A 56 -17.98 -4.33 -7.42
N SER A 57 -18.12 -5.51 -8.03
CA SER A 57 -17.23 -6.00 -9.09
C SER A 57 -17.11 -5.00 -10.26
N GLY A 58 -15.89 -4.81 -10.79
CA GLY A 58 -15.61 -3.90 -11.90
C GLY A 58 -15.54 -2.40 -11.56
N ASN A 59 -15.80 -2.01 -10.31
CA ASN A 59 -15.83 -0.60 -9.91
C ASN A 59 -14.48 -0.07 -9.39
N LEU A 60 -13.52 -0.93 -9.12
CA LEU A 60 -12.19 -0.52 -8.64
C LEU A 60 -11.24 -0.30 -9.82
N ARG A 61 -10.48 0.79 -9.80
CA ARG A 61 -9.45 1.13 -10.81
C ARG A 61 -8.31 1.91 -10.16
N PHE A 62 -7.17 2.00 -10.81
CA PHE A 62 -6.10 2.89 -10.36
C PHE A 62 -6.55 4.34 -10.35
N ALA A 63 -6.14 5.05 -9.30
CA ALA A 63 -6.26 6.51 -9.24
C ALA A 63 -5.24 7.15 -10.18
N ASP A 64 -5.60 8.32 -10.72
CA ASP A 64 -4.71 9.10 -11.56
C ASP A 64 -3.63 9.81 -10.74
N GLU A 65 -2.58 10.25 -11.41
CA GLU A 65 -1.45 10.96 -10.80
C GLU A 65 -1.85 12.24 -10.08
N GLY A 66 -2.79 13.01 -10.64
CA GLY A 66 -3.29 14.24 -10.00
C GLY A 66 -3.87 13.98 -8.62
N THR A 67 -4.73 12.95 -8.50
CA THR A 67 -5.30 12.52 -7.22
C THR A 67 -4.20 12.06 -6.25
N MET A 68 -3.19 11.36 -6.74
CA MET A 68 -2.08 10.85 -5.92
C MET A 68 -1.20 11.98 -5.37
N LEU A 69 -0.87 12.98 -6.19
CA LEU A 69 -0.15 14.19 -5.76
C LEU A 69 -0.98 15.04 -4.80
N GLU A 70 -2.29 15.13 -5.03
CA GLU A 70 -3.19 15.86 -4.15
C GLU A 70 -3.23 15.25 -2.74
N LYS A 71 -3.50 13.94 -2.65
CA LYS A 71 -3.74 13.24 -1.37
C LYS A 71 -2.47 12.74 -0.69
N LEU A 72 -1.56 12.14 -1.46
CA LEU A 72 -0.40 11.41 -0.93
C LEU A 72 0.94 12.14 -1.17
N LYS A 73 0.95 13.24 -1.94
CA LYS A 73 2.16 14.04 -2.26
C LYS A 73 3.28 13.23 -2.92
N VAL A 74 2.92 12.15 -3.61
CA VAL A 74 3.83 11.29 -4.36
C VAL A 74 3.31 11.10 -5.79
N GLY A 75 4.24 10.90 -6.73
CA GLY A 75 3.92 10.60 -8.13
C GLY A 75 3.66 9.12 -8.38
N GLN A 76 3.27 8.78 -9.62
CA GLN A 76 3.04 7.39 -10.02
C GLN A 76 4.29 6.53 -9.79
N GLY A 77 4.09 5.30 -9.30
CA GLY A 77 5.19 4.38 -8.96
C GLY A 77 5.88 4.66 -7.62
N CYS A 78 5.54 5.75 -6.93
CA CYS A 78 6.07 6.08 -5.59
C CYS A 78 5.04 5.85 -4.47
N ALA A 79 3.97 5.08 -4.73
CA ALA A 79 2.97 4.75 -3.72
C ALA A 79 3.63 3.99 -2.57
N THR A 80 3.36 4.44 -1.35
CA THR A 80 3.90 3.87 -0.11
C THR A 80 2.96 4.14 1.04
N PRO A 81 2.80 3.23 2.02
CA PRO A 81 2.00 3.52 3.21
C PRO A 81 2.55 4.71 4.01
N PHE A 82 3.83 5.07 3.87
CA PHE A 82 4.36 6.27 4.52
C PHE A 82 3.74 7.58 4.00
N SER A 83 3.15 7.55 2.80
CA SER A 83 2.47 8.71 2.22
C SER A 83 1.13 9.03 2.90
N LEU A 84 0.59 8.13 3.73
CA LEU A 84 -0.58 8.42 4.58
C LEU A 84 -0.32 9.60 5.52
N PHE A 85 0.94 9.85 5.89
CA PHE A 85 1.31 11.05 6.65
C PHE A 85 0.86 12.34 5.94
N CYS A 86 0.79 12.35 4.61
CA CYS A 86 0.38 13.51 3.83
C CYS A 86 -1.15 13.67 3.71
N ASP A 87 -1.93 12.62 3.94
CA ASP A 87 -3.39 12.66 3.87
C ASP A 87 -4.00 13.20 5.17
N LYS A 88 -3.88 14.50 5.37
CA LYS A 88 -4.34 15.18 6.60
C LYS A 88 -5.86 15.17 6.78
N GLN A 89 -6.62 14.91 5.70
CA GLN A 89 -8.08 14.89 5.74
C GLN A 89 -8.64 13.48 5.97
N GLY A 90 -7.80 12.44 5.89
CA GLY A 90 -8.22 11.05 6.04
C GLY A 90 -9.13 10.57 4.90
N ASP A 91 -8.94 11.12 3.70
CA ASP A 91 -9.74 10.79 2.51
C ASP A 91 -9.41 9.39 1.97
N VAL A 92 -8.21 8.88 2.27
CA VAL A 92 -7.66 7.62 1.77
C VAL A 92 -7.86 6.53 2.80
N LYS A 93 -8.66 5.53 2.44
CA LYS A 93 -8.83 4.33 3.26
C LYS A 93 -7.63 3.41 3.10
N PHE A 94 -7.02 3.02 4.22
CA PHE A 94 -5.87 2.15 4.20
C PHE A 94 -6.25 0.67 4.34
N VAL A 95 -5.71 -0.17 3.47
CA VAL A 95 -5.90 -1.63 3.47
C VAL A 95 -4.54 -2.29 3.55
N LEU A 96 -4.39 -3.22 4.48
CA LEU A 96 -3.15 -3.95 4.70
C LEU A 96 -3.39 -5.45 4.59
N ASP A 97 -2.51 -6.13 3.85
CA ASP A 97 -2.47 -7.60 3.81
C ASP A 97 -2.18 -8.16 5.19
N SER A 98 -3.02 -9.09 5.66
CA SER A 98 -2.89 -9.73 6.97
C SER A 98 -1.53 -10.41 7.16
N ASN A 99 -0.87 -10.84 6.08
CA ASN A 99 0.44 -11.46 6.17
C ASN A 99 1.52 -10.54 6.77
N PHE A 100 1.40 -9.21 6.65
CA PHE A 100 2.32 -8.28 7.32
C PHE A 100 2.22 -8.31 8.85
N VAL A 101 1.09 -8.76 9.39
CA VAL A 101 0.82 -8.84 10.82
C VAL A 101 1.00 -10.29 11.31
N ASP A 102 0.38 -11.23 10.60
CA ASP A 102 0.27 -12.63 11.03
C ASP A 102 1.40 -13.51 10.49
N GLY A 103 2.17 -13.03 9.50
CA GLY A 103 3.22 -13.81 8.82
C GLY A 103 4.52 -13.98 9.60
N GLY A 104 4.63 -13.44 10.82
CA GLY A 104 5.80 -13.61 11.69
C GLY A 104 7.06 -12.86 11.22
N HIS A 105 6.91 -11.82 10.39
CA HIS A 105 8.04 -11.05 9.86
C HIS A 105 8.69 -10.17 10.92
N GLU A 106 10.01 -10.25 11.09
CA GLU A 106 10.74 -9.33 11.99
C GLU A 106 10.82 -7.90 11.43
N ARG A 107 10.82 -7.77 10.09
CA ARG A 107 10.91 -6.50 9.37
C ARG A 107 9.98 -6.46 8.17
N LEU A 108 9.41 -5.28 7.95
CA LEU A 108 8.62 -4.91 6.78
C LEU A 108 9.40 -3.87 5.98
N TYR A 109 9.37 -4.00 4.65
CA TYR A 109 10.11 -3.15 3.74
C TYR A 109 9.17 -2.37 2.81
N PHE A 110 9.35 -1.05 2.82
CA PHE A 110 8.58 -0.09 2.02
C PHE A 110 9.51 0.96 1.41
N HIS A 111 9.04 1.63 0.36
CA HIS A 111 9.73 2.80 -0.20
C HIS A 111 9.49 4.04 0.68
N PRO A 112 10.53 4.79 1.11
CA PRO A 112 10.37 5.99 1.92
C PRO A 112 10.01 7.21 1.06
N MET A 113 8.86 7.14 0.38
CA MET A 113 8.33 8.16 -0.55
C MET A 113 9.17 8.42 -1.82
N ILE A 114 10.30 7.73 -1.95
CA ILE A 114 11.13 7.66 -3.15
C ILE A 114 11.34 6.20 -3.54
N ASN A 115 11.25 5.88 -4.83
CA ASN A 115 11.38 4.50 -5.34
C ASN A 115 12.84 4.01 -5.45
N SER A 116 13.82 4.89 -5.24
CA SER A 116 15.24 4.57 -5.28
C SER A 116 15.80 4.04 -3.95
N ALA A 117 14.97 3.95 -2.91
CA ALA A 117 15.37 3.47 -1.59
C ALA A 117 14.32 2.52 -1.01
N THR A 118 14.78 1.71 -0.05
CA THR A 118 13.95 0.78 0.72
C THR A 118 14.27 0.95 2.20
N MET A 119 13.24 1.13 3.02
CA MET A 119 13.35 1.31 4.46
C MET A 119 12.70 0.13 5.17
N GLY A 120 13.42 -0.44 6.14
CA GLY A 120 12.94 -1.53 6.99
C GLY A 120 12.41 -1.01 8.33
N ILE A 121 11.20 -1.43 8.69
CA ILE A 121 10.53 -1.07 9.96
C ILE A 121 9.97 -2.33 10.62
N LYS A 122 9.89 -2.38 11.96
CA LYS A 122 9.23 -3.50 12.65
C LYS A 122 7.72 -3.42 12.41
N PRO A 123 6.99 -4.55 12.34
CA PRO A 123 5.54 -4.53 12.15
C PRO A 123 4.79 -3.67 13.18
N VAL A 124 5.19 -3.76 14.45
CA VAL A 124 4.57 -2.97 15.54
C VAL A 124 4.76 -1.47 15.33
N ASP A 125 5.97 -1.04 14.98
CA ASP A 125 6.28 0.38 14.74
C ASP A 125 5.55 0.89 13.49
N PHE A 126 5.41 0.05 12.47
CA PHE A 126 4.64 0.37 11.28
C PHE A 126 3.16 0.59 11.58
N LEU A 127 2.53 -0.30 12.36
CA LEU A 127 1.14 -0.14 12.75
C LEU A 127 0.93 1.10 13.64
N ASN A 128 1.88 1.41 14.52
CA ASN A 128 1.85 2.64 15.31
C ASN A 128 1.93 3.88 14.42
N PHE A 129 2.87 3.90 13.46
CA PHE A 129 2.97 4.98 12.47
C PHE A 129 1.64 5.18 11.73
N VAL A 130 1.04 4.11 11.20
CA VAL A 130 -0.24 4.19 10.47
C VAL A 130 -1.32 4.84 11.35
N LYS A 131 -1.45 4.42 12.61
CA LYS A 131 -2.41 5.00 13.55
C LYS A 131 -2.13 6.47 13.87
N GLU A 132 -0.87 6.84 14.04
CA GLU A 132 -0.46 8.23 14.27
C GLU A 132 -0.78 9.15 13.09
N THR A 133 -0.88 8.61 11.87
CA THR A 133 -1.38 9.37 10.71
C THR A 133 -2.90 9.58 10.71
N GLY A 134 -3.64 9.06 11.70
CA GLY A 134 -5.10 9.11 11.76
C GLY A 134 -5.80 8.03 10.94
N HIS A 135 -5.06 7.03 10.45
CA HIS A 135 -5.60 5.95 9.64
C HIS A 135 -5.66 4.65 10.44
N GLU A 136 -6.81 3.98 10.43
CA GLU A 136 -6.94 2.62 10.94
C GLU A 136 -6.91 1.63 9.77
N PRO A 137 -5.98 0.66 9.74
CA PRO A 137 -5.85 -0.27 8.64
C PRO A 137 -7.04 -1.24 8.60
N THR A 138 -7.67 -1.38 7.44
CA THR A 138 -8.54 -2.54 7.16
C THR A 138 -7.65 -3.72 6.82
N ILE A 139 -7.55 -4.69 7.73
CA ILE A 139 -6.77 -5.91 7.53
C ILE A 139 -7.55 -6.87 6.64
N LEU A 140 -6.97 -7.31 5.52
CA LEU A 140 -7.57 -8.29 4.61
C LEU A 140 -6.63 -9.46 4.38
N ASN A 141 -7.19 -10.67 4.40
CA ASN A 141 -6.51 -11.86 3.94
C ASN A 141 -6.65 -12.01 2.41
N PHE A 142 -5.55 -12.31 1.72
CA PHE A 142 -5.44 -12.47 0.27
C PHE A 142 -5.06 -13.89 -0.19
N ASP A 143 -4.97 -14.84 0.74
CA ASP A 143 -4.84 -16.27 0.47
C ASP A 143 -6.19 -16.94 0.17
#